data_AF-A0A4Q1CNK3-F1
#
_entry.id   AF-A0A4Q1CNK3-F1
#
_cell.length_a   1.000
_cell.length_b   1.000
_cell.length_c   1.000
_cell.angle_alpha   90.00
_cell.angle_beta   90.00
_cell.angle_gamma   90.00
#
_symmetry.space_group_name_H-M   'P 1'
#
loop_
_entity.id
_entity.type
_entity.pdbx_description
1 polymer ?
#
loop_
_entity_poly.entity_id
_entity_poly.type
_entity_poly.pdbx_seq_one_letter_code
_entity_poly.pdbx_strand_id
1 'polypeptide(L)'
;MHFLRTFIIILFLLPLCNCLYAQSFFIRGTVVDGDTGQPLANASVFINNSTSGTVTNTAGEFQLGPFAPGEYEVVASFVGYHNILYVANLHSASLKIKFEMGRKEQQMRELLILPSETRMRYLEIFKHTLLGQTNAAARAKIKNLKDVQFTAGRSSNEIIAYCDTTLVVDNPELGYVVNFDLVDFYFNRSTGESRFFGYTRFFDKDTDGETKRRWTRRRRQTYEGSSMHFFRSLVNKNLKQDGFNMQNVYRKEMKREPGAGTTITIQSSGISSMDMAVPVTEDSILHVYSDSGYRIYQLKIADWLRVLYNKNTALKNEMTKNRIITGQLRDITVSGVRPVKPPVPLLVDYRGRLLTAMSFYYDGMWMYERLANMLPEDYVPE
;
A
#
# COMPACT_ATOMS: atom_id res chain seq x y z
N MET A 1 -10.93 55.58 27.98
CA MET A 1 -12.04 54.91 27.26
C MET A 1 -11.65 54.34 25.89
N HIS A 2 -10.69 54.92 25.15
CA HIS A 2 -10.25 54.35 23.87
C HIS A 2 -9.60 52.97 24.00
N PHE A 3 -8.73 52.75 25.00
CA PHE A 3 -8.04 51.46 25.21
C PHE A 3 -9.00 50.28 25.49
N LEU A 4 -10.06 50.52 26.27
CA LEU A 4 -11.08 49.52 26.59
C LEU A 4 -11.95 49.20 25.36
N ARG A 5 -12.24 50.20 24.51
CA ARG A 5 -12.92 49.99 23.21
C ARG A 5 -12.07 49.16 22.25
N THR A 6 -10.77 49.44 22.15
CA THR A 6 -9.86 48.67 21.28
C THR A 6 -9.71 47.22 21.76
N PHE A 7 -9.63 47.00 23.07
CA PHE A 7 -9.54 45.66 23.66
C PHE A 7 -10.81 44.83 23.41
N ILE A 8 -11.99 45.43 23.54
CA ILE A 8 -13.27 44.76 23.26
C ILE A 8 -13.40 44.39 21.77
N ILE A 9 -12.93 45.26 20.86
CA ILE A 9 -12.93 44.97 19.41
C ILE A 9 -12.01 43.79 19.07
N ILE A 10 -10.81 43.72 19.65
CA ILE A 10 -9.87 42.60 19.46
C ILE A 10 -10.46 41.29 20.03
N LEU A 11 -11.09 41.34 21.21
CA LEU A 11 -11.73 40.19 21.85
C LEU A 11 -12.93 39.65 21.03
N PHE A 12 -13.65 40.53 20.32
CA PHE A 12 -14.78 40.16 19.44
C PHE A 12 -14.33 39.71 18.04
N LEU A 13 -13.10 40.03 17.62
CA LEU A 13 -12.49 39.57 16.36
C LEU A 13 -11.76 38.22 16.49
N LEU A 14 -11.31 37.85 17.70
CA LEU A 14 -10.67 36.56 18.00
C LEU A 14 -11.51 35.30 17.64
N PRO A 15 -12.85 35.26 17.76
CA PRO A 15 -13.64 34.10 17.34
C PRO A 15 -13.92 34.03 15.82
N LEU A 16 -13.73 35.12 15.07
CA LEU A 16 -13.97 35.13 13.60
C LEU A 16 -12.86 34.41 12.80
N CYS A 17 -11.69 34.19 13.39
CA CYS A 17 -10.55 33.53 12.73
C CYS A 17 -10.67 31.98 12.71
N ASN A 18 -11.66 31.39 13.37
CA ASN A 18 -11.80 29.93 13.49
C ASN A 18 -12.72 29.28 12.45
N CYS A 19 -13.22 30.03 11.47
CA CYS A 19 -13.97 29.49 10.32
C CYS A 19 -13.08 29.32 9.08
N LEU A 20 -11.89 28.74 9.23
CA LEU A 20 -11.26 28.05 8.10
C LEU A 20 -12.01 26.73 7.93
N TYR A 21 -13.11 26.76 7.18
CA TYR A 21 -13.79 25.54 6.73
C TYR A 21 -12.74 24.65 6.04
N ALA A 22 -12.50 23.46 6.58
CA ALA A 22 -11.83 22.41 5.84
C ALA A 22 -12.66 22.14 4.57
N GLN A 23 -12.22 22.68 3.43
CA GLN A 23 -12.91 22.50 2.17
C GLN A 23 -13.00 21.00 1.89
N SER A 24 -14.24 20.52 1.88
CA SER A 24 -14.56 19.12 1.68
C SER A 24 -15.15 18.98 0.28
N PHE A 25 -14.53 18.16 -0.55
CA PHE A 25 -14.92 17.93 -1.93
C PHE A 25 -15.62 16.60 -2.08
N PHE A 26 -16.48 16.51 -3.09
CA PHE A 26 -17.14 15.28 -3.49
C PHE A 26 -16.69 14.86 -4.88
N ILE A 27 -16.68 13.56 -5.12
CA ILE A 27 -16.52 12.99 -6.46
C ILE A 27 -17.88 12.44 -6.85
N ARG A 28 -18.49 13.03 -7.87
CA ARG A 28 -19.82 12.66 -8.38
C ARG A 28 -19.67 12.13 -9.79
N GLY A 29 -20.64 11.36 -10.26
CA GLY A 29 -20.55 10.89 -11.63
C GLY A 29 -21.57 9.86 -12.02
N THR A 30 -21.36 9.29 -13.20
CA THR A 30 -22.11 8.16 -13.72
C THR A 30 -21.18 7.05 -14.17
N VAL A 31 -21.68 5.81 -14.09
CA VAL A 31 -21.06 4.63 -14.67
C VAL A 31 -22.00 4.08 -15.73
N VAL A 32 -21.48 3.91 -16.94
CA VAL A 32 -22.24 3.41 -18.09
C VAL A 32 -21.47 2.29 -18.79
N ASP A 33 -22.19 1.46 -19.50
CA ASP A 33 -21.62 0.50 -20.46
C ASP A 33 -21.00 1.28 -21.62
N GLY A 34 -19.73 1.01 -21.93
CA GLY A 34 -18.97 1.76 -22.94
C GLY A 34 -19.47 1.58 -24.37
N ASP A 35 -20.10 0.44 -24.68
CA ASP A 35 -20.55 0.12 -26.03
C ASP A 35 -21.99 0.63 -26.29
N THR A 36 -22.87 0.46 -25.30
CA THR A 36 -24.30 0.76 -25.43
C THR A 36 -24.69 2.11 -24.83
N GLY A 37 -23.83 2.70 -23.99
CA GLY A 37 -24.13 3.92 -23.22
C GLY A 37 -25.17 3.73 -22.12
N GLN A 38 -25.65 2.50 -21.86
CA GLN A 38 -26.66 2.24 -20.85
C GLN A 38 -26.10 2.42 -19.43
N PRO A 39 -26.88 2.98 -18.49
CA PRO A 39 -26.44 3.13 -17.10
C PRO A 39 -26.22 1.76 -16.44
N LEU A 40 -25.09 1.63 -15.74
CA LEU A 40 -24.77 0.44 -14.97
C LEU A 40 -25.17 0.66 -13.51
N ALA A 41 -26.31 0.11 -13.12
CA ALA A 41 -26.80 0.13 -11.75
C ALA A 41 -26.05 -0.89 -10.88
N ASN A 42 -25.84 -0.55 -9.59
CA ASN A 42 -25.10 -1.36 -8.63
C ASN A 42 -23.61 -1.59 -8.97
N ALA A 43 -23.01 -0.76 -9.83
CA ALA A 43 -21.57 -0.71 -10.01
C ALA A 43 -20.90 -0.17 -8.74
N SER A 44 -19.83 -0.81 -8.31
CA SER A 44 -19.04 -0.38 -7.15
C SER A 44 -18.12 0.75 -7.56
N VAL A 45 -18.15 1.87 -6.84
CA VAL A 45 -17.23 3.01 -7.04
C VAL A 45 -16.56 3.31 -5.70
N PHE A 46 -15.24 3.25 -5.62
CA PHE A 46 -14.53 3.36 -4.33
C PHE A 46 -13.15 4.00 -4.47
N ILE A 47 -12.61 4.49 -3.36
CA ILE A 47 -11.21 4.93 -3.29
C ILE A 47 -10.36 3.70 -2.98
N ASN A 48 -9.38 3.42 -3.84
CA ASN A 48 -8.47 2.28 -3.69
C ASN A 48 -7.77 2.30 -2.32
N ASN A 49 -7.57 1.12 -1.74
CA ASN A 49 -6.95 0.90 -0.44
C ASN A 49 -7.62 1.65 0.73
N SER A 50 -8.91 2.01 0.63
CA SER A 50 -9.61 2.75 1.70
C SER A 50 -10.90 2.05 2.14
N THR A 51 -11.56 2.59 3.17
CA THR A 51 -12.95 2.21 3.52
C THR A 51 -14.01 2.97 2.71
N SER A 52 -13.60 4.02 1.99
CA SER A 52 -14.49 4.93 1.28
C SER A 52 -14.98 4.33 -0.04
N GLY A 53 -16.29 4.12 -0.17
CA GLY A 53 -16.90 3.68 -1.41
C GLY A 53 -18.42 3.74 -1.39
N THR A 54 -19.02 3.60 -2.57
CA THR A 54 -20.46 3.63 -2.79
C THR A 54 -20.84 2.63 -3.89
N VAL A 55 -22.12 2.57 -4.23
CA VAL A 55 -22.64 1.86 -5.40
C VAL A 55 -23.48 2.82 -6.24
N THR A 56 -23.55 2.59 -7.55
CA THR A 56 -24.38 3.40 -8.44
C THR A 56 -25.87 3.10 -8.26
N ASN A 57 -26.70 4.13 -8.41
CA ASN A 57 -28.16 3.98 -8.43
C ASN A 57 -28.68 3.42 -9.77
N THR A 58 -30.00 3.34 -9.95
CA THR A 58 -30.64 2.84 -11.19
C THR A 58 -30.34 3.68 -12.43
N ALA A 59 -29.97 4.96 -12.27
CA ALA A 59 -29.53 5.84 -13.35
C ALA A 59 -28.00 5.77 -13.57
N GLY A 60 -27.30 4.86 -12.90
CA GLY A 60 -25.85 4.72 -12.98
C GLY A 60 -25.09 5.80 -12.21
N GLU A 61 -25.77 6.66 -11.44
CA GLU A 61 -25.15 7.80 -10.75
C GLU A 61 -24.54 7.39 -9.41
N PHE A 62 -23.44 8.05 -9.03
CA PHE A 62 -22.78 7.88 -7.74
C PHE A 62 -22.31 9.20 -7.13
N GLN A 63 -22.05 9.16 -5.83
CA GLN A 63 -21.39 10.22 -5.07
C GLN A 63 -20.45 9.61 -4.02
N LEU A 64 -19.22 10.10 -3.96
CA LEU A 64 -18.20 9.78 -2.96
C LEU A 64 -17.72 11.04 -2.23
N GLY A 65 -17.33 10.89 -0.98
CA GLY A 65 -16.83 11.96 -0.12
C GLY A 65 -17.72 12.18 1.11
N PRO A 66 -17.40 13.17 1.96
CA PRO A 66 -16.44 14.27 1.71
C PRO A 66 -14.96 13.84 1.73
N PHE A 67 -14.13 14.56 0.97
CA PHE A 67 -12.68 14.38 0.91
C PHE A 67 -11.92 15.69 1.09
N ALA A 68 -10.77 15.65 1.76
CA ALA A 68 -9.81 16.75 1.78
C ALA A 68 -9.16 16.96 0.39
N PRO A 69 -8.55 18.12 0.11
CA PRO A 69 -7.74 18.30 -1.09
C PRO A 69 -6.69 17.17 -1.24
N GLY A 70 -6.45 16.66 -2.43
CA GLY A 70 -5.49 15.58 -2.63
C GLY A 70 -5.76 14.75 -3.88
N GLU A 71 -4.85 13.81 -4.11
CA GLU A 71 -4.98 12.77 -5.12
C GLU A 71 -5.74 11.57 -4.56
N TYR A 72 -6.65 11.01 -5.35
CA TYR A 72 -7.40 9.81 -5.00
C TYR A 72 -7.54 8.88 -6.20
N GLU A 73 -7.13 7.63 -6.00
CA GLU A 73 -7.36 6.54 -6.96
C GLU A 73 -8.82 6.07 -6.87
N VAL A 74 -9.68 6.57 -7.75
CA VAL A 74 -11.08 6.17 -7.84
C VAL A 74 -11.20 4.96 -8.76
N VAL A 75 -11.73 3.87 -8.25
CA VAL A 75 -11.95 2.63 -9.00
C VAL A 75 -13.44 2.43 -9.23
N ALA A 76 -13.83 2.25 -10.49
CA ALA A 76 -15.15 1.74 -10.87
C ALA A 76 -15.03 0.26 -11.24
N SER A 77 -15.88 -0.58 -10.64
CA SER A 77 -15.91 -2.02 -10.85
C SER A 77 -17.34 -2.53 -11.00
N PHE A 78 -17.53 -3.45 -11.96
CA PHE A 78 -18.80 -4.10 -12.23
C PHE A 78 -18.55 -5.49 -12.81
N VAL A 79 -19.36 -6.46 -12.40
CA VAL A 79 -19.18 -7.87 -12.79
C VAL A 79 -19.32 -8.00 -14.31
N GLY A 80 -18.36 -8.66 -14.95
CA GLY A 80 -18.32 -8.80 -16.41
C GLY A 80 -17.69 -7.62 -17.15
N TYR A 81 -17.15 -6.61 -16.45
CA TYR A 81 -16.50 -5.44 -17.05
C TYR A 81 -15.06 -5.28 -16.54
N HIS A 82 -14.24 -4.58 -17.33
CA HIS A 82 -12.91 -4.17 -16.92
C HIS A 82 -13.01 -3.05 -15.88
N ASN A 83 -12.26 -3.19 -14.79
CA ASN A 83 -12.16 -2.11 -13.80
C ASN A 83 -11.51 -0.89 -14.46
N ILE A 84 -12.00 0.30 -14.12
CA ILE A 84 -11.40 1.56 -14.53
C ILE A 84 -10.83 2.25 -13.29
N LEU A 85 -9.54 2.55 -13.33
CA LEU A 85 -8.86 3.41 -12.38
C LEU A 85 -8.82 4.83 -12.94
N TYR A 86 -9.28 5.80 -12.16
CA TYR A 86 -9.17 7.21 -12.46
C TYR A 86 -8.52 7.95 -11.29
N VAL A 87 -7.44 8.68 -11.57
CA VAL A 87 -6.73 9.49 -10.59
C VAL A 87 -7.42 10.85 -10.45
N ALA A 88 -8.29 10.97 -9.44
CA ALA A 88 -9.04 12.18 -9.15
C ALA A 88 -8.21 13.18 -8.35
N ASN A 89 -8.04 14.35 -8.94
CA ASN A 89 -7.27 15.46 -8.38
C ASN A 89 -8.21 16.50 -7.76
N LEU A 90 -8.37 16.46 -6.44
CA LEU A 90 -9.25 17.38 -5.70
C LEU A 90 -8.43 18.57 -5.16
N HIS A 91 -8.58 19.75 -5.77
CA HIS A 91 -7.85 20.96 -5.37
C HIS A 91 -8.78 22.01 -4.77
N SER A 92 -9.71 22.53 -5.57
CA SER A 92 -10.58 23.67 -5.21
C SER A 92 -12.06 23.43 -5.49
N ALA A 93 -12.43 22.28 -6.06
CA ALA A 93 -13.82 21.96 -6.39
C ALA A 93 -14.09 20.45 -6.36
N SER A 94 -15.37 20.11 -6.20
CA SER A 94 -15.87 18.76 -6.43
C SER A 94 -15.71 18.36 -7.89
N LEU A 95 -15.45 17.08 -8.15
CA LEU A 95 -15.22 16.56 -9.50
C LEU A 95 -16.46 15.82 -10.01
N LYS A 96 -16.75 15.95 -11.31
CA LYS A 96 -17.72 15.11 -12.01
C LYS A 96 -17.01 14.18 -12.99
N ILE A 97 -17.21 12.87 -12.85
CA ILE A 97 -16.57 11.84 -13.67
C ILE A 97 -17.64 11.04 -14.42
N LYS A 98 -17.36 10.64 -15.65
CA LYS A 98 -18.13 9.62 -16.36
C LYS A 98 -17.21 8.41 -16.59
N PHE A 99 -17.60 7.24 -16.08
CA PHE A 99 -16.91 5.98 -16.35
C PHE A 99 -17.64 5.24 -17.47
N GLU A 100 -16.93 4.94 -18.55
CA GLU A 100 -17.42 4.15 -19.68
C GLU A 100 -16.76 2.77 -19.63
N MET A 101 -17.46 1.80 -19.03
CA MET A 101 -16.90 0.49 -18.74
C MET A 101 -16.92 -0.42 -19.97
N GLY A 102 -15.74 -0.87 -20.40
CA GLY A 102 -15.62 -1.90 -21.43
C GLY A 102 -15.94 -3.28 -20.88
N ARG A 103 -16.77 -4.04 -21.58
CA ARG A 103 -17.08 -5.44 -21.22
C ARG A 103 -15.79 -6.27 -21.24
N LYS A 104 -15.70 -7.23 -20.35
CA LYS A 104 -14.71 -8.31 -20.47
C LYS A 104 -15.18 -9.18 -21.63
N GLU A 105 -14.65 -8.93 -22.83
CA GLU A 105 -14.78 -9.90 -23.90
C GLU A 105 -14.18 -11.23 -23.43
N GLN A 106 -14.83 -12.32 -23.81
CA GLN A 106 -14.44 -13.66 -23.43
C GLN A 106 -13.19 -14.09 -24.23
N GLN A 107 -12.09 -13.35 -24.14
CA GLN A 107 -10.79 -13.93 -24.41
C GLN A 107 -10.56 -15.00 -23.34
N MET A 108 -10.81 -16.25 -23.70
CA MET A 108 -10.49 -17.39 -22.86
C MET A 108 -8.99 -17.34 -22.55
N ARG A 109 -8.64 -16.92 -21.33
CA ARG A 109 -7.35 -17.31 -20.76
C ARG A 109 -7.33 -18.83 -20.76
N GLU A 110 -6.25 -19.43 -21.25
CA GLU A 110 -6.11 -20.88 -21.26
C GLU A 110 -6.18 -21.39 -19.81
N LEU A 111 -7.29 -22.02 -19.45
CA LEU A 111 -7.49 -22.58 -18.12
C LEU A 111 -6.58 -23.79 -17.97
N LEU A 112 -5.63 -23.70 -17.04
CA LEU A 112 -4.74 -24.80 -16.71
C LEU A 112 -5.48 -25.82 -15.83
N ILE A 113 -5.82 -26.97 -16.42
CA ILE A 113 -6.42 -28.09 -15.68
C ILE A 113 -5.32 -28.80 -14.88
N LEU A 114 -5.45 -28.78 -13.55
CA LEU A 114 -4.48 -29.35 -12.63
C LEU A 114 -5.09 -30.55 -11.87
N PRO A 115 -4.30 -31.60 -11.58
CA PRO A 115 -4.70 -32.61 -10.60
C PRO A 115 -5.05 -31.97 -9.26
N SER A 116 -6.01 -32.55 -8.52
CA SER A 116 -6.54 -31.96 -7.28
C SER A 116 -5.47 -31.59 -6.25
N GLU A 117 -4.48 -32.46 -6.06
CA GLU A 117 -3.36 -32.21 -5.14
C GLU A 117 -2.52 -31.00 -5.58
N THR A 118 -2.18 -30.92 -6.87
CA THR A 118 -1.43 -29.79 -7.44
C THR A 118 -2.23 -28.50 -7.34
N ARG A 119 -3.54 -28.55 -7.60
CA ARG A 119 -4.44 -27.40 -7.46
C ARG A 119 -4.48 -26.89 -6.03
N MET A 120 -4.59 -27.78 -5.03
CA MET A 120 -4.57 -27.39 -3.62
C MET A 120 -3.25 -26.70 -3.24
N ARG A 121 -2.12 -27.23 -3.69
CA ARG A 121 -0.81 -26.60 -3.47
C ARG A 121 -0.71 -25.22 -4.13
N TYR A 122 -1.27 -25.04 -5.33
CA TYR A 122 -1.25 -23.74 -6.02
C TYR A 122 -2.14 -22.72 -5.29
N LEU A 123 -3.30 -23.14 -4.79
CA LEU A 123 -4.18 -22.30 -3.96
C LEU A 123 -3.52 -21.92 -2.63
N GLU A 124 -2.76 -22.83 -2.02
CA GLU A 124 -1.99 -22.55 -0.80
C GLU A 124 -0.87 -21.53 -1.05
N ILE A 125 -0.11 -21.70 -2.13
CA ILE A 125 0.90 -20.70 -2.56
C ILE A 125 0.22 -19.35 -2.83
N PHE A 126 -0.87 -19.33 -3.59
CA PHE A 126 -1.65 -18.12 -3.85
C PHE A 126 -2.06 -17.42 -2.55
N LYS A 127 -2.64 -18.17 -1.61
CA LYS A 127 -3.07 -17.66 -0.31
C LYS A 127 -1.89 -17.10 0.49
N HIS A 128 -0.76 -17.81 0.55
CA HIS A 128 0.42 -17.37 1.29
C HIS A 128 1.09 -16.13 0.68
N THR A 129 1.15 -16.07 -0.65
CA THR A 129 1.70 -14.90 -1.36
C THR A 129 0.81 -13.67 -1.15
N LEU A 130 -0.52 -13.83 -1.21
CA LEU A 130 -1.47 -12.71 -1.09
C LEU A 130 -1.61 -12.24 0.37
N LEU A 131 -1.86 -13.16 1.31
CA LEU A 131 -2.15 -12.82 2.71
C LEU A 131 -0.89 -12.66 3.56
N GLY A 132 0.20 -13.34 3.21
CA GLY A 132 1.44 -13.39 3.99
C GLY A 132 1.56 -14.60 4.92
N GLN A 133 2.45 -14.49 5.89
CA GLN A 133 2.84 -15.58 6.82
C GLN A 133 2.63 -15.22 8.30
N THR A 134 1.91 -14.13 8.56
CA THR A 134 1.64 -13.64 9.91
C THR A 134 0.48 -14.38 10.58
N ASN A 135 0.29 -14.18 11.88
CA ASN A 135 -0.89 -14.63 12.61
C ASN A 135 -2.18 -14.04 12.03
N ALA A 136 -2.13 -12.78 11.55
CA ALA A 136 -3.24 -12.17 10.81
C ALA A 136 -3.54 -12.96 9.53
N ALA A 137 -2.50 -13.31 8.75
CA ALA A 137 -2.65 -14.13 7.55
C ALA A 137 -3.17 -15.54 7.85
N ALA A 138 -2.70 -16.17 8.93
CA ALA A 138 -3.11 -17.50 9.36
C ALA A 138 -4.60 -17.56 9.72
N ARG A 139 -5.14 -16.49 10.33
CA ARG A 139 -6.56 -16.40 10.70
C ARG A 139 -7.45 -15.85 9.60
N ALA A 140 -6.89 -15.11 8.65
CA ALA A 140 -7.62 -14.57 7.52
C ALA A 140 -8.09 -15.67 6.55
N LYS A 141 -9.26 -15.47 5.95
CA LYS A 141 -9.88 -16.42 5.02
C LYS A 141 -10.32 -15.73 3.74
N ILE A 142 -9.86 -16.23 2.60
CA ILE A 142 -10.39 -15.86 1.29
C ILE A 142 -11.65 -16.71 1.07
N LYS A 143 -12.84 -16.12 1.21
CA LYS A 143 -14.13 -16.85 1.23
C LYS A 143 -14.39 -17.60 -0.08
N ASN A 144 -14.00 -16.99 -1.19
CA ASN A 144 -14.15 -17.53 -2.53
C ASN A 144 -12.82 -18.02 -3.12
N LEU A 145 -11.92 -18.58 -2.29
CA LEU A 145 -10.62 -19.11 -2.76
C LEU A 145 -10.75 -20.11 -3.91
N LYS A 146 -11.83 -20.90 -3.92
CA LYS A 146 -12.11 -21.89 -4.96
C LYS A 146 -12.33 -21.29 -6.36
N ASP A 147 -12.69 -20.01 -6.43
CA ASP A 147 -12.97 -19.28 -7.67
C ASP A 147 -11.68 -18.82 -8.35
N VAL A 148 -10.53 -18.92 -7.67
CA VAL A 148 -9.21 -18.65 -8.25
C VAL A 148 -8.86 -19.71 -9.30
N GLN A 149 -8.52 -19.25 -10.49
CA GLN A 149 -8.12 -20.05 -11.64
C GLN A 149 -6.64 -19.83 -11.95
N PHE A 150 -6.06 -20.77 -12.70
CA PHE A 150 -4.65 -20.74 -13.09
C PHE A 150 -4.52 -20.86 -14.60
N THR A 151 -3.46 -20.27 -15.15
CA THR A 151 -3.11 -20.38 -16.56
C THR A 151 -1.64 -20.81 -16.72
N ALA A 152 -1.27 -21.29 -17.91
CA ALA A 152 0.09 -21.72 -18.20
C ALA A 152 1.05 -20.52 -18.18
N GLY A 153 2.18 -20.67 -17.48
CA GLY A 153 3.32 -19.76 -17.57
C GLY A 153 4.30 -20.18 -18.66
N ARG A 154 5.43 -19.47 -18.77
CA ARG A 154 6.51 -19.80 -19.72
C ARG A 154 7.29 -21.05 -19.32
N SER A 155 7.18 -21.45 -18.06
CA SER A 155 7.77 -22.67 -17.53
C SER A 155 6.84 -23.31 -16.50
N SER A 156 7.06 -24.59 -16.19
CA SER A 156 6.32 -25.29 -15.13
C SER A 156 6.56 -24.68 -13.75
N ASN A 157 7.60 -23.87 -13.54
CA ASN A 157 7.86 -23.22 -12.26
C ASN A 157 7.00 -21.99 -12.02
N GLU A 158 6.38 -21.44 -13.07
CA GLU A 158 5.56 -20.24 -12.99
C GLU A 158 4.10 -20.59 -12.65
N ILE A 159 3.58 -19.91 -11.64
CA ILE A 159 2.17 -19.96 -11.24
C ILE A 159 1.58 -18.60 -11.55
N ILE A 160 0.69 -18.56 -12.53
CA ILE A 160 -0.09 -17.37 -12.89
C ILE A 160 -1.53 -17.63 -12.47
N ALA A 161 -2.09 -16.76 -11.65
CA ALA A 161 -3.44 -16.89 -11.12
C ALA A 161 -4.32 -15.72 -11.55
N TYR A 162 -5.61 -15.98 -11.71
CA TYR A 162 -6.60 -14.94 -11.96
C TYR A 162 -7.92 -15.29 -11.27
N CYS A 163 -8.78 -14.29 -11.10
CA CYS A 163 -10.11 -14.46 -10.55
C CYS A 163 -11.05 -13.48 -11.27
N ASP A 164 -12.14 -13.97 -11.85
CA ASP A 164 -13.11 -13.12 -12.55
C ASP A 164 -14.07 -12.41 -11.60
N THR A 165 -14.11 -12.87 -10.34
CA THR A 165 -14.87 -12.26 -9.24
C THR A 165 -13.94 -11.56 -8.26
N THR A 166 -14.45 -10.54 -7.59
CA THR A 166 -13.77 -9.91 -6.45
C THR A 166 -13.49 -10.93 -5.36
N LEU A 167 -12.24 -11.00 -4.89
CA LEU A 167 -11.88 -11.85 -3.77
C LEU A 167 -12.35 -11.21 -2.46
N VAL A 168 -13.02 -11.99 -1.61
CA VAL A 168 -13.53 -11.52 -0.32
C VAL A 168 -12.70 -12.12 0.81
N VAL A 169 -11.86 -11.30 1.45
CA VAL A 169 -10.98 -11.69 2.54
C VAL A 169 -11.59 -11.29 3.88
N ASP A 170 -11.95 -12.27 4.70
CA ASP A 170 -12.31 -12.04 6.09
C ASP A 170 -11.06 -11.95 6.95
N ASN A 171 -10.80 -10.79 7.56
CA ASN A 171 -9.66 -10.55 8.45
C ASN A 171 -10.14 -10.28 9.89
N PRO A 172 -10.27 -11.33 10.72
CA PRO A 172 -10.76 -11.17 12.10
C PRO A 172 -9.73 -10.56 13.05
N GLU A 173 -8.43 -10.51 12.72
CA GLU A 173 -7.42 -9.89 13.59
C GLU A 173 -7.49 -8.37 13.56
N LEU A 174 -7.74 -7.79 12.37
CA LEU A 174 -7.87 -6.35 12.20
C LEU A 174 -9.33 -5.88 12.15
N GLY A 175 -10.30 -6.79 12.16
CA GLY A 175 -11.72 -6.41 12.14
C GLY A 175 -12.18 -5.85 10.80
N TYR A 176 -11.65 -6.37 9.70
CA TYR A 176 -12.01 -5.94 8.35
C TYR A 176 -12.52 -7.11 7.51
N VAL A 177 -13.45 -6.81 6.60
CA VAL A 177 -13.63 -7.57 5.37
C VAL A 177 -12.96 -6.77 4.26
N VAL A 178 -12.10 -7.43 3.47
CA VAL A 178 -11.35 -6.80 2.39
C VAL A 178 -11.80 -7.39 1.08
N ASN A 179 -12.35 -6.54 0.21
CA ASN A 179 -12.63 -6.88 -1.17
C ASN A 179 -11.38 -6.57 -2.00
N PHE A 180 -10.90 -7.54 -2.77
CA PHE A 180 -9.69 -7.42 -3.57
C PHE A 180 -9.96 -7.86 -5.01
N ASP A 181 -9.93 -6.90 -5.93
CA ASP A 181 -10.04 -7.14 -7.37
C ASP A 181 -8.66 -7.47 -7.93
N LEU A 182 -8.42 -8.77 -8.13
CA LEU A 182 -7.13 -9.26 -8.62
C LEU A 182 -6.91 -8.86 -10.09
N VAL A 183 -5.85 -8.09 -10.33
CA VAL A 183 -5.44 -7.68 -11.67
C VAL A 183 -4.31 -8.57 -12.19
N ASP A 184 -3.30 -8.83 -11.34
CA ASP A 184 -2.12 -9.61 -11.71
C ASP A 184 -1.63 -10.46 -10.53
N PHE A 185 -1.23 -11.69 -10.81
CA PHE A 185 -0.61 -12.59 -9.85
C PHE A 185 0.44 -13.45 -10.54
N TYR A 186 1.62 -13.50 -9.96
CA TYR A 186 2.70 -14.36 -10.42
C TYR A 186 3.53 -14.87 -9.24
N PHE A 187 3.91 -16.14 -9.30
CA PHE A 187 4.85 -16.77 -8.38
C PHE A 187 5.76 -17.74 -9.13
N ASN A 188 7.07 -17.70 -8.87
CA ASN A 188 8.04 -18.64 -9.41
C ASN A 188 8.54 -19.58 -8.32
N ARG A 189 8.28 -20.88 -8.48
CA ARG A 189 8.64 -21.91 -7.50
C ARG A 189 10.15 -22.16 -7.37
N SER A 190 10.92 -21.87 -8.42
CA SER A 190 12.38 -22.09 -8.40
C SER A 190 13.14 -20.96 -7.73
N THR A 191 12.69 -19.72 -7.92
CA THR A 191 13.36 -18.52 -7.38
C THR A 191 12.69 -17.99 -6.11
N GLY A 192 11.43 -18.36 -5.85
CA GLY A 192 10.60 -17.75 -4.81
C GLY A 192 10.10 -16.35 -5.16
N GLU A 193 10.39 -15.86 -6.36
CA GLU A 193 9.94 -14.56 -6.83
C GLU A 193 8.42 -14.51 -6.89
N SER A 194 7.83 -13.43 -6.39
CA SER A 194 6.39 -13.26 -6.33
C SER A 194 5.98 -11.82 -6.56
N ARG A 195 4.89 -11.60 -7.30
CA ARG A 195 4.25 -10.29 -7.46
C ARG A 195 2.73 -10.48 -7.51
N PHE A 196 2.01 -9.53 -6.95
CA PHE A 196 0.57 -9.43 -7.14
C PHE A 196 0.17 -7.96 -7.18
N PHE A 197 -0.90 -7.67 -7.92
CA PHE A 197 -1.48 -6.34 -8.00
C PHE A 197 -3.00 -6.46 -8.10
N GLY A 198 -3.69 -5.51 -7.48
CA GLY A 198 -5.14 -5.43 -7.50
C GLY A 198 -5.65 -4.21 -6.75
N TYR A 199 -6.95 -3.98 -6.88
CA TYR A 199 -7.63 -2.88 -6.21
C TYR A 199 -8.31 -3.37 -4.94
N THR A 200 -8.19 -2.59 -3.87
CA THR A 200 -8.63 -3.02 -2.54
C THR A 200 -9.69 -2.08 -2.01
N ARG A 201 -10.75 -2.64 -1.41
CA ARG A 201 -11.75 -1.91 -0.63
C ARG A 201 -11.94 -2.57 0.73
N PHE A 202 -11.84 -1.79 1.80
CA PHE A 202 -11.99 -2.25 3.17
C PHE A 202 -13.43 -1.99 3.67
N PHE A 203 -13.92 -2.90 4.50
CA PHE A 203 -15.19 -2.76 5.21
C PHE A 203 -14.93 -3.06 6.68
N ASP A 204 -15.23 -2.10 7.56
CA ASP A 204 -15.22 -2.34 8.99
C ASP A 204 -16.25 -3.40 9.37
N LYS A 205 -15.83 -4.34 10.21
CA LYS A 205 -16.75 -5.31 10.80
C LYS A 205 -17.47 -4.65 11.97
N ASP A 206 -18.76 -4.94 12.11
CA ASP A 206 -19.52 -4.59 13.30
C ASP A 206 -19.56 -5.75 14.29
N THR A 207 -19.46 -5.45 15.57
CA THR A 207 -19.34 -6.43 16.66
C THR A 207 -19.49 -5.77 18.04
N ASP A 208 -19.36 -6.56 19.11
CA ASP A 208 -19.41 -6.11 20.50
C ASP A 208 -18.25 -5.15 20.86
N GLY A 209 -18.42 -4.40 21.95
CA GLY A 209 -17.46 -3.38 22.38
C GLY A 209 -16.08 -3.93 22.78
N GLU A 210 -15.99 -5.15 23.32
CA GLU A 210 -14.69 -5.73 23.71
C GLU A 210 -13.88 -6.11 22.48
N THR A 211 -14.53 -6.74 21.51
CA THR A 211 -13.90 -7.12 20.24
C THR A 211 -13.44 -5.88 19.47
N LYS A 212 -14.24 -4.80 19.45
CA LYS A 212 -13.81 -3.51 18.86
C LYS A 212 -12.55 -2.95 19.51
N ARG A 213 -12.48 -2.91 20.85
CA ARG A 213 -11.27 -2.45 21.57
C ARG A 213 -10.03 -3.30 21.23
N ARG A 214 -10.21 -4.61 21.07
CA ARG A 214 -9.15 -5.53 20.65
C ARG A 214 -8.65 -5.17 19.26
N TRP A 215 -9.55 -4.91 18.31
CA TRP A 215 -9.19 -4.48 16.96
C TRP A 215 -8.49 -3.12 16.95
N THR A 216 -8.98 -2.12 17.68
CA THR A 216 -8.28 -0.82 17.81
C THR A 216 -6.84 -1.01 18.25
N ARG A 217 -6.60 -1.81 19.30
CA ARG A 217 -5.24 -2.12 19.78
C ARG A 217 -4.41 -2.82 18.71
N ARG A 218 -4.98 -3.81 18.00
CA ARG A 218 -4.29 -4.53 16.92
C ARG A 218 -3.95 -3.62 15.75
N ARG A 219 -4.86 -2.76 15.32
CA ARG A 219 -4.63 -1.77 14.26
C ARG A 219 -3.51 -0.81 14.64
N ARG A 220 -3.49 -0.31 15.87
CA ARG A 220 -2.38 0.53 16.36
C ARG A 220 -1.04 -0.22 16.34
N GLN A 221 -1.01 -1.46 16.81
CA GLN A 221 0.19 -2.31 16.76
C GLN A 221 0.69 -2.59 15.34
N THR A 222 -0.24 -2.74 14.39
CA THR A 222 0.07 -2.91 12.96
C THR A 222 0.59 -1.62 12.35
N TYR A 223 0.06 -0.46 12.76
CA TYR A 223 0.51 0.84 12.31
C TYR A 223 1.93 1.16 12.80
N GLU A 224 2.23 0.94 14.07
CA GLU A 224 3.52 1.29 14.68
C GLU A 224 4.71 0.60 13.99
N GLY A 225 5.52 1.43 13.31
CA GLY A 225 6.73 0.99 12.60
C GLY A 225 6.47 0.47 11.19
N SER A 226 5.23 0.54 10.72
CA SER A 226 4.86 0.17 9.35
C SER A 226 5.37 1.17 8.31
N SER A 227 5.29 0.77 7.05
CA SER A 227 5.52 1.67 5.92
C SER A 227 4.60 2.90 5.98
N MET A 228 3.31 2.70 6.30
CA MET A 228 2.33 3.79 6.47
C MET A 228 2.74 4.78 7.56
N HIS A 229 3.17 4.28 8.73
CA HIS A 229 3.66 5.15 9.81
C HIS A 229 4.88 5.94 9.37
N PHE A 230 5.86 5.27 8.76
CA PHE A 230 7.08 5.93 8.29
C PHE A 230 6.81 7.06 7.29
N PHE A 231 6.04 6.81 6.23
CA PHE A 231 5.81 7.83 5.20
C PHE A 231 5.02 9.02 5.75
N ARG A 232 4.08 8.79 6.67
CA ARG A 232 3.38 9.86 7.40
C ARG A 232 4.33 10.66 8.28
N SER A 233 5.19 10.01 9.04
CA SER A 233 6.20 10.67 9.88
C SER A 233 7.22 11.46 9.04
N LEU A 234 7.60 10.93 7.87
CA LEU A 234 8.54 11.56 6.93
C LEU A 234 7.99 12.90 6.41
N VAL A 235 6.76 12.92 5.89
CA VAL A 235 6.17 14.15 5.34
C VAL A 235 5.84 15.18 6.42
N ASN A 236 5.53 14.72 7.63
CA ASN A 236 5.26 15.56 8.80
C ASN A 236 6.53 16.01 9.52
N LYS A 237 7.73 15.61 9.06
CA LYS A 237 9.03 15.91 9.67
C LYS A 237 9.13 15.52 11.16
N ASN A 238 8.56 14.37 11.50
CA ASN A 238 8.49 13.85 12.88
C ASN A 238 9.23 12.51 13.05
N LEU A 239 10.13 12.13 12.12
CA LEU A 239 10.77 10.79 12.16
C LEU A 239 11.44 10.50 13.50
N LYS A 240 12.23 11.45 14.02
CA LYS A 240 12.98 11.25 15.26
C LYS A 240 12.05 11.04 16.47
N GLN A 241 10.97 11.81 16.56
CA GLN A 241 9.95 11.71 17.61
C GLN A 241 9.22 10.37 17.53
N ASP A 242 8.90 9.94 16.31
CA ASP A 242 8.21 8.68 16.06
C ASP A 242 9.14 7.46 16.18
N GLY A 243 10.47 7.67 16.24
CA GLY A 243 11.48 6.64 16.51
C GLY A 243 12.20 6.10 15.28
N PHE A 244 12.11 6.79 14.15
CA PHE A 244 12.76 6.43 12.90
C PHE A 244 14.10 7.13 12.69
N ASN A 245 15.04 6.40 12.09
CA ASN A 245 16.26 6.92 11.48
C ASN A 245 16.40 6.33 10.07
N MET A 246 17.12 7.02 9.20
CA MET A 246 17.26 6.62 7.79
C MET A 246 18.71 6.61 7.35
N GLN A 247 19.03 5.69 6.44
CA GLN A 247 20.32 5.59 5.80
C GLN A 247 20.12 5.31 4.31
N ASN A 248 20.70 6.13 3.44
CA ASN A 248 20.95 5.71 2.07
C ASN A 248 22.05 4.65 2.12
N VAL A 249 21.89 3.56 1.39
CA VAL A 249 23.02 2.66 1.19
C VAL A 249 23.32 2.41 -0.28
N TYR A 250 24.61 2.35 -0.55
CA TYR A 250 25.23 2.28 -1.85
C TYR A 250 25.94 0.94 -1.97
N ARG A 251 25.68 0.22 -3.06
CA ARG A 251 26.45 -0.97 -3.38
C ARG A 251 27.72 -0.56 -4.11
N LYS A 252 28.86 -0.69 -3.44
CA LYS A 252 30.17 -0.43 -4.05
C LYS A 252 30.83 -1.74 -4.44
N GLU A 253 31.13 -1.90 -5.73
CA GLU A 253 31.97 -3.01 -6.19
C GLU A 253 33.42 -2.78 -5.75
N MET A 254 34.05 -3.80 -5.20
CA MET A 254 35.44 -3.75 -4.77
C MET A 254 36.32 -4.15 -5.96
N LYS A 255 36.98 -3.19 -6.59
CA LYS A 255 38.01 -3.50 -7.59
C LYS A 255 39.25 -4.04 -6.86
N ARG A 256 39.71 -5.24 -7.24
CA ARG A 256 41.05 -5.73 -6.83
C ARG A 256 42.09 -4.92 -7.60
N GLU A 257 42.85 -4.07 -6.90
CA GLU A 257 44.11 -3.58 -7.45
C GLU A 257 45.16 -4.70 -7.32
N PRO A 258 45.85 -5.09 -8.40
CA PRO A 258 46.94 -6.04 -8.30
C PRO A 258 48.12 -5.35 -7.60
N GLY A 259 48.25 -5.59 -6.29
CA GLY A 259 49.43 -5.17 -5.53
C GLY A 259 50.67 -5.89 -6.06
N ALA A 260 51.69 -5.12 -6.44
CA ALA A 260 53.02 -5.65 -6.72
C ALA A 260 53.59 -6.28 -5.45
N GLY A 261 53.96 -7.56 -5.52
CA GLY A 261 54.79 -8.21 -4.50
C GLY A 261 54.10 -9.34 -3.73
N THR A 262 54.57 -10.56 -4.04
CA THR A 262 54.55 -11.76 -3.20
C THR A 262 53.19 -12.46 -3.06
N THR A 263 53.06 -13.56 -3.81
CA THR A 263 51.94 -14.51 -3.78
C THR A 263 51.85 -15.21 -2.42
N ILE A 264 50.99 -14.72 -1.53
CA ILE A 264 50.37 -15.55 -0.50
C ILE A 264 49.00 -15.93 -1.03
N THR A 265 48.81 -17.19 -1.43
CA THR A 265 47.51 -17.72 -1.83
C THR A 265 46.65 -17.90 -0.57
N ILE A 266 46.02 -16.82 -0.13
CA ILE A 266 44.87 -16.92 0.77
C ILE A 266 43.67 -17.28 -0.11
N GLN A 267 43.11 -18.47 0.05
CA GLN A 267 41.76 -18.80 -0.45
C GLN A 267 40.75 -17.94 0.32
N SER A 268 40.66 -16.66 -0.04
CA SER A 268 39.59 -15.77 0.40
C SER A 268 38.39 -16.01 -0.52
N SER A 269 37.31 -16.52 0.05
CA SER A 269 35.97 -16.33 -0.51
C SER A 269 35.69 -14.82 -0.57
N GLY A 270 36.10 -14.21 -1.68
CA GLY A 270 36.23 -12.76 -1.81
C GLY A 270 34.87 -12.05 -1.78
N ILE A 271 34.73 -11.08 -0.88
CA ILE A 271 33.63 -10.12 -0.87
C ILE A 271 33.78 -9.26 -2.14
N SER A 272 32.93 -9.49 -3.14
CA SER A 272 32.97 -8.77 -4.44
C SER A 272 32.32 -7.39 -4.39
N SER A 273 31.51 -7.11 -3.36
CA SER A 273 30.85 -5.81 -3.16
C SER A 273 30.61 -5.54 -1.67
N MET A 274 30.61 -4.26 -1.30
CA MET A 274 30.30 -3.82 0.05
C MET A 274 29.17 -2.78 0.02
N ASP A 275 28.21 -2.96 0.92
CA ASP A 275 27.10 -2.03 1.10
C ASP A 275 27.54 -0.93 2.09
N MET A 276 27.69 0.30 1.60
CA MET A 276 28.05 1.47 2.42
C MET A 276 26.80 2.24 2.84
N ALA A 277 26.56 2.36 4.14
CA ALA A 277 25.41 3.08 4.68
C ALA A 277 25.78 4.48 5.19
N VAL A 278 25.07 5.47 4.67
CA VAL A 278 25.23 6.89 4.99
C VAL A 278 23.93 7.39 5.63
N PRO A 279 23.95 7.88 6.89
CA PRO A 279 22.79 8.49 7.51
C PRO A 279 22.24 9.65 6.68
N VAL A 280 20.92 9.76 6.60
CA VAL A 280 20.22 10.82 5.87
C VAL A 280 19.07 11.39 6.70
N THR A 281 18.71 12.64 6.43
CA THR A 281 17.60 13.36 7.07
C THR A 281 16.44 13.53 6.10
N GLU A 282 15.26 13.88 6.62
CA GLU A 282 14.07 14.20 5.83
C GLU A 282 14.37 15.23 4.74
N ASP A 283 15.01 16.34 5.10
CA ASP A 283 15.33 17.43 4.17
C ASP A 283 16.32 17.02 3.06
N SER A 284 17.15 16.00 3.30
CA SER A 284 18.11 15.53 2.30
C SER A 284 17.46 14.65 1.22
N ILE A 285 16.40 13.93 1.55
CA ILE A 285 15.75 12.96 0.65
C ILE A 285 14.39 13.41 0.15
N LEU A 286 13.68 14.28 0.87
CA LEU A 286 12.31 14.70 0.57
C LEU A 286 12.31 16.04 -0.14
N HIS A 287 12.03 16.04 -1.44
CA HIS A 287 12.05 17.24 -2.28
C HIS A 287 10.66 17.55 -2.79
N VAL A 288 10.26 18.83 -2.79
CA VAL A 288 8.97 19.23 -3.38
C VAL A 288 8.98 18.90 -4.87
N TYR A 289 8.00 18.12 -5.32
CA TYR A 289 7.80 17.74 -6.72
C TYR A 289 6.73 18.63 -7.37
N SER A 290 5.63 18.88 -6.67
CA SER A 290 4.55 19.78 -7.08
C SER A 290 3.85 20.36 -5.85
N ASP A 291 3.28 21.57 -5.98
CA ASP A 291 2.49 22.25 -4.95
C ASP A 291 1.28 22.99 -5.54
N SER A 292 0.71 22.46 -6.62
CA SER A 292 -0.43 23.07 -7.34
C SER A 292 -1.78 22.83 -6.64
N GLY A 293 -1.84 23.05 -5.33
CA GLY A 293 -3.03 22.99 -4.47
C GLY A 293 -2.92 22.01 -3.31
N TYR A 294 -2.08 20.99 -3.44
CA TYR A 294 -1.56 20.20 -2.32
C TYR A 294 -0.13 19.75 -2.63
N ARG A 295 0.68 19.52 -1.59
CA ARG A 295 2.08 19.15 -1.76
C ARG A 295 2.23 17.70 -2.17
N ILE A 296 3.05 17.49 -3.19
CA ILE A 296 3.61 16.19 -3.58
C ILE A 296 5.12 16.29 -3.42
N TYR A 297 5.69 15.28 -2.78
CA TYR A 297 7.12 15.16 -2.58
C TYR A 297 7.68 14.01 -3.41
N GLN A 298 8.89 14.20 -3.93
CA GLN A 298 9.72 13.14 -4.50
C GLN A 298 10.75 12.70 -3.44
N LEU A 299 10.82 11.38 -3.18
CA LEU A 299 11.93 10.80 -2.43
C LEU A 299 13.10 10.54 -3.37
N LYS A 300 14.22 11.23 -3.13
CA LYS A 300 15.49 10.99 -3.81
C LYS A 300 16.37 10.08 -2.96
N ILE A 301 16.45 8.81 -3.36
CA ILE A 301 17.17 7.76 -2.63
C ILE A 301 18.24 7.10 -3.52
N ALA A 302 19.20 6.44 -2.88
CA ALA A 302 20.28 5.70 -3.55
C ALA A 302 19.82 4.31 -4.05
N ASP A 303 20.67 3.29 -3.98
CA ASP A 303 20.30 1.91 -4.37
C ASP A 303 19.19 1.34 -3.48
N TRP A 304 19.16 1.73 -2.21
CA TRP A 304 18.04 1.50 -1.28
C TRP A 304 18.06 2.51 -0.14
N LEU A 305 16.88 2.80 0.37
CA LEU A 305 16.70 3.53 1.62
C LEU A 305 16.48 2.51 2.74
N ARG A 306 17.43 2.43 3.67
CA ARG A 306 17.29 1.64 4.89
C ARG A 306 16.65 2.50 5.98
N VAL A 307 15.59 1.96 6.58
CA VAL A 307 14.82 2.59 7.66
C VAL A 307 15.01 1.78 8.93
N LEU A 308 15.43 2.46 9.99
CA LEU A 308 15.66 1.90 11.32
C LEU A 308 14.59 2.44 12.27
N TYR A 309 13.73 1.56 12.76
CA TYR A 309 12.76 1.88 13.80
C TYR A 309 13.31 1.41 15.15
N ASN A 310 13.40 2.31 16.12
CA ASN A 310 14.07 2.11 17.42
C ASN A 310 13.31 1.21 18.41
N LYS A 311 12.30 0.48 17.94
CA LYS A 311 11.53 -0.51 18.70
C LYS A 311 11.39 -1.78 17.90
N ASN A 312 11.12 -2.88 18.59
CA ASN A 312 10.61 -4.08 17.96
C ASN A 312 9.12 -3.96 17.67
N THR A 313 8.74 -4.00 16.41
CA THR A 313 7.32 -4.03 16.02
C THR A 313 6.66 -5.33 16.46
N ALA A 314 5.33 -5.30 16.62
CA ALA A 314 4.55 -6.53 16.87
C ALA A 314 4.82 -7.58 15.79
N LEU A 315 4.92 -7.14 14.53
CA LEU A 315 5.27 -7.97 13.38
C LEU A 315 6.65 -8.64 13.55
N LYS A 316 7.69 -7.88 13.89
CA LYS A 316 9.04 -8.44 14.09
C LYS A 316 9.08 -9.47 15.21
N ASN A 317 8.46 -9.17 16.35
CA ASN A 317 8.40 -10.08 17.48
C ASN A 317 7.71 -11.39 17.10
N GLU A 318 6.61 -11.30 16.36
CA GLU A 318 5.88 -12.46 15.86
C GLU A 318 6.71 -13.29 14.89
N MET A 319 7.32 -12.67 13.87
CA MET A 319 8.12 -13.38 12.87
C MET A 319 9.34 -14.07 13.49
N THR A 320 9.97 -13.42 14.48
CA THR A 320 11.09 -14.01 15.22
C THR A 320 10.62 -15.21 16.04
N LYS A 321 9.49 -15.08 16.76
CA LYS A 321 8.90 -16.18 17.54
C LYS A 321 8.53 -17.37 16.66
N ASN A 322 8.00 -17.12 15.48
CA ASN A 322 7.61 -18.16 14.51
C ASN A 322 8.79 -18.69 13.68
N ARG A 323 10.03 -18.24 13.95
CA ARG A 323 11.25 -18.62 13.22
C ARG A 323 11.19 -18.35 11.70
N ILE A 324 10.38 -17.38 11.29
CA ILE A 324 10.30 -16.92 9.90
C ILE A 324 11.52 -16.06 9.57
N ILE A 325 11.98 -15.27 10.55
CA ILE A 325 13.21 -14.48 10.45
C ILE A 325 14.17 -14.83 11.59
N THR A 326 15.46 -14.74 11.31
CA THR A 326 16.55 -14.97 12.26
C THR A 326 17.61 -13.87 12.15
N GLY A 327 18.54 -13.80 13.12
CA GLY A 327 19.68 -12.88 13.06
C GLY A 327 19.31 -11.39 13.11
N GLN A 328 18.12 -11.06 13.61
CA GLN A 328 17.67 -9.68 13.71
C GLN A 328 18.35 -8.95 14.88
N LEU A 329 18.56 -7.64 14.74
CA LEU A 329 19.04 -6.79 15.83
C LEU A 329 18.08 -6.85 17.02
N ARG A 330 18.57 -6.76 18.26
CA ARG A 330 17.72 -6.99 19.44
C ARG A 330 16.60 -5.96 19.60
N ASP A 331 16.90 -4.67 19.41
CA ASP A 331 15.98 -3.58 19.77
C ASP A 331 15.67 -2.62 18.60
N ILE A 332 16.06 -3.01 17.37
CA ILE A 332 15.88 -2.20 16.17
C ILE A 332 15.16 -3.01 15.11
N THR A 333 14.07 -2.49 14.58
CA THR A 333 13.42 -3.05 13.40
C THR A 333 14.02 -2.41 12.15
N VAL A 334 14.52 -3.24 11.22
CA VAL A 334 15.09 -2.81 9.96
C VAL A 334 14.09 -3.07 8.84
N SER A 335 13.78 -2.01 8.09
CA SER A 335 12.96 -2.05 6.89
C SER A 335 13.60 -1.20 5.80
N GLY A 336 13.00 -1.12 4.63
CA GLY A 336 13.45 -0.20 3.61
C GLY A 336 12.66 -0.26 2.32
N VAL A 337 13.11 0.56 1.37
CA VAL A 337 12.61 0.57 -0.01
C VAL A 337 13.76 0.53 -1.00
N ARG A 338 13.58 -0.21 -2.09
CA ARG A 338 14.53 -0.42 -3.19
C ARG A 338 13.89 0.03 -4.50
N PRO A 339 14.38 1.08 -5.18
CA PRO A 339 13.84 1.48 -6.48
C PRO A 339 13.85 0.33 -7.50
N VAL A 340 12.83 0.27 -8.35
CA VAL A 340 12.86 -0.57 -9.55
C VAL A 340 13.86 -0.01 -10.57
N LYS A 341 14.30 -0.85 -11.52
CA LYS A 341 15.17 -0.45 -12.62
C LYS A 341 14.42 -0.64 -13.96
N PRO A 342 14.38 0.37 -14.86
CA PRO A 342 14.90 1.74 -14.69
C PRO A 342 14.15 2.54 -13.62
N PRO A 343 14.76 3.55 -13.00
CA PRO A 343 14.15 4.29 -11.91
C PRO A 343 12.95 5.11 -12.37
N VAL A 344 11.84 4.97 -11.63
CA VAL A 344 10.65 5.83 -11.73
C VAL A 344 10.62 6.72 -10.47
N PRO A 345 10.19 8.00 -10.55
CA PRO A 345 10.09 8.84 -9.38
C PRO A 345 9.24 8.21 -8.27
N LEU A 346 9.79 8.13 -7.05
CA LEU A 346 9.05 7.73 -5.86
C LEU A 346 8.33 8.96 -5.31
N LEU A 347 7.01 9.02 -5.47
CA LEU A 347 6.19 10.17 -5.12
C LEU A 347 5.31 9.86 -3.90
N VAL A 348 5.23 10.82 -2.99
CA VAL A 348 4.42 10.74 -1.76
C VAL A 348 3.63 12.04 -1.60
N ASP A 349 2.34 11.95 -1.28
CA ASP A 349 1.51 13.12 -1.00
C ASP A 349 1.76 13.69 0.41
N TYR A 350 1.21 14.88 0.68
CA TYR A 350 1.33 15.54 1.98
C TYR A 350 0.74 14.76 3.17
N ARG A 351 0.00 13.67 2.93
CA ARG A 351 -0.56 12.77 3.95
C ARG A 351 0.27 11.49 4.11
N GLY A 352 1.40 11.38 3.42
CA GLY A 352 2.26 10.21 3.48
C GLY A 352 1.76 9.04 2.62
N ARG A 353 0.86 9.26 1.66
CA ARG A 353 0.40 8.23 0.72
C ARG A 353 1.35 8.13 -0.46
N LEU A 354 1.67 6.90 -0.84
CA LEU A 354 2.53 6.62 -1.99
C LEU A 354 1.72 6.74 -3.29
N LEU A 355 2.13 7.64 -4.17
CA LEU A 355 1.49 7.84 -5.48
C LEU A 355 2.10 6.95 -6.57
N THR A 356 3.32 6.46 -6.36
CA THR A 356 4.03 5.56 -7.28
C THR A 356 4.44 4.27 -6.57
N ALA A 357 3.48 3.58 -5.95
CA ALA A 357 3.72 2.36 -5.16
C ALA A 357 4.40 1.21 -5.94
N MET A 358 4.34 1.19 -7.27
CA MET A 358 5.04 0.22 -8.13
C MET A 358 6.49 0.61 -8.47
N SER A 359 6.96 1.80 -8.07
CA SER A 359 8.31 2.29 -8.42
C SER A 359 9.42 1.73 -7.53
N PHE A 360 9.09 0.88 -6.55
CA PHE A 360 10.06 0.27 -5.64
C PHE A 360 9.56 -1.06 -5.08
N TYR A 361 10.48 -1.81 -4.47
CA TYR A 361 10.20 -2.98 -3.65
C TYR A 361 10.38 -2.64 -2.18
N TYR A 362 9.51 -3.19 -1.32
CA TYR A 362 9.77 -3.19 0.11
C TYR A 362 10.92 -4.12 0.47
N ASP A 363 11.61 -3.80 1.56
CA ASP A 363 12.70 -4.59 2.10
C ASP A 363 12.63 -4.68 3.64
N GLY A 364 13.34 -5.65 4.21
CA GLY A 364 13.33 -5.95 5.64
C GLY A 364 11.93 -6.34 6.12
N MET A 365 11.51 -5.81 7.26
CA MET A 365 10.21 -6.19 7.83
C MET A 365 9.01 -5.81 6.96
N TRP A 366 9.11 -4.74 6.15
CA TRP A 366 8.01 -4.31 5.28
C TRP A 366 7.70 -5.29 4.16
N MET A 367 8.61 -6.21 3.80
CA MET A 367 8.33 -7.30 2.86
C MET A 367 7.20 -8.24 3.32
N TYR A 368 6.95 -8.25 4.63
CA TYR A 368 5.95 -9.08 5.27
C TYR A 368 4.63 -8.35 5.52
N GLU A 369 4.51 -7.07 5.18
CA GLU A 369 3.26 -6.28 5.20
C GLU A 369 2.38 -6.67 4.01
N ARG A 370 1.89 -7.91 4.00
CA ARG A 370 0.98 -8.44 2.97
C ARG A 370 -0.47 -8.08 3.30
N LEU A 371 -1.43 -8.49 2.45
CA LEU A 371 -2.82 -8.04 2.52
C LEU A 371 -3.47 -8.22 3.91
N ALA A 372 -3.11 -9.27 4.66
CA ALA A 372 -3.64 -9.49 6.01
C ALA A 372 -3.12 -8.51 7.07
N ASN A 373 -2.04 -7.78 6.77
CA ASN A 373 -1.41 -6.79 7.63
C ASN A 373 -1.64 -5.35 7.14
N MET A 374 -2.38 -5.17 6.05
CA MET A 374 -2.69 -3.83 5.54
C MET A 374 -3.75 -3.15 6.40
N LEU A 375 -3.54 -1.85 6.61
CA LEU A 375 -4.55 -0.92 7.10
C LEU A 375 -5.04 -0.08 5.93
N PRO A 376 -6.31 0.33 5.92
CA PRO A 376 -6.80 1.20 4.87
C PRO A 376 -6.13 2.58 4.97
N GLU A 377 -5.94 3.27 3.86
CA GLU A 377 -5.22 4.55 3.78
C GLU A 377 -5.86 5.68 4.59
N ASP A 378 -7.17 5.59 4.83
CA ASP A 378 -7.96 6.47 5.68
C ASP A 378 -7.92 6.07 7.17
N TYR A 379 -7.19 5.01 7.55
CA TYR A 379 -6.93 4.69 8.95
C TYR A 379 -6.15 5.81 9.64
N VAL A 380 -6.65 6.27 10.78
CA VAL A 380 -5.95 7.19 11.68
C VAL A 380 -5.78 6.48 13.02
N PRO A 381 -4.55 6.38 13.56
CA PRO A 381 -4.37 5.81 14.89
C PRO A 381 -5.06 6.70 15.93
N GLU A 382 -5.91 6.08 16.75
CA GLU A 382 -6.53 6.71 17.93
C GLU A 382 -5.50 7.14 18.97
#